data_AF-A0A497P7X6-F1
#
_entry.id   AF-A0A497P7X6-F1
#
_cell.length_a   1.000
_cell.length_b   1.000
_cell.length_c   1.000
_cell.angle_alpha   90.00
_cell.angle_beta   90.00
_cell.angle_gamma   90.00
#
_symmetry.space_group_name_H-M   'P 1'
#
loop_
_entity.id
_entity.type
_entity.pdbx_description
1 polymer ?
#
loop_
_entity_poly.entity_id
_entity_poly.type
_entity_poly.pdbx_seq_one_letter_code
_entity_poly.pdbx_strand_id
1 'polypeptide(L)'
;MGLLLAVVKKSRGFIALGLVVLFLVFTVNFDPLISHIPYSQEIRNVLNPCIPIISAILIGISIRGIGLIYRLFGNAIEKHLKDLNKVAQAFTDKLNKEPAYFTNRVSSGIVETYVLYMHIRAPLCEHYNEIKSLYGDLVDDIGNHWRRAGEVLNKIDNLCKNVAQHNRDVNGLKQILSENIQKMIKDEVAPRLPGLIPDYFRTFVLFVLLEVVVRRIVDENRLFAQLERDDVASIYNATGLRVELESSGILRAGAYSVGKITPSDWKEYGERFVIDIIYEVLKKYGAQLDEYVKKGNDLIEQAKNIAEELKKELNNVAKARFLPVAKICKYLG
;
A
#
# COMPACT_ATOMS: atom_id res chain seq x y z
N MET A 1 -4.91 -14.56 21.94
CA MET A 1 -5.74 -14.60 23.16
C MET A 1 -5.28 -15.75 24.05
N GLY A 2 -4.90 -15.51 25.30
CA GLY A 2 -4.72 -16.64 26.23
C GLY A 2 -3.85 -16.35 27.44
N LEU A 3 -2.66 -15.78 27.26
CA LEU A 3 -1.65 -15.74 28.31
C LEU A 3 -1.81 -14.57 29.28
N LEU A 4 -2.02 -13.34 28.76
CA LEU A 4 -2.18 -12.16 29.62
C LEU A 4 -3.56 -12.14 30.31
N LEU A 5 -4.60 -12.60 29.62
CA LEU A 5 -5.93 -12.78 30.19
C LEU A 5 -5.94 -13.89 31.26
N ALA A 6 -5.16 -14.98 31.07
CA ALA A 6 -4.93 -15.97 32.12
C ALA A 6 -4.14 -15.37 33.30
N VAL A 7 -3.14 -14.53 33.05
CA VAL A 7 -2.38 -13.80 34.08
C VAL A 7 -3.30 -12.89 34.91
N VAL A 8 -4.15 -12.08 34.27
CA VAL A 8 -5.10 -11.19 34.95
C VAL A 8 -6.17 -11.99 35.71
N LYS A 9 -6.67 -13.07 35.13
CA LYS A 9 -7.67 -13.93 35.79
C LYS A 9 -7.08 -14.64 37.02
N LYS A 10 -5.82 -15.07 36.94
CA LYS A 10 -5.10 -15.71 38.05
C LYS A 10 -4.70 -14.71 39.13
N SER A 11 -4.29 -13.49 38.77
CA SER A 11 -3.98 -12.42 39.73
C SER A 11 -5.21 -11.97 40.52
N ARG A 12 -6.38 -11.88 39.87
CA ARG A 12 -7.67 -11.63 40.55
C ARG A 12 -8.00 -12.71 41.59
N GLY A 13 -7.71 -13.98 41.31
CA GLY A 13 -7.87 -15.08 42.25
C GLY A 13 -7.01 -14.92 43.51
N PHE A 14 -5.75 -14.48 43.36
CA PHE A 14 -4.86 -14.22 44.49
C PHE A 14 -5.31 -13.00 45.32
N ILE A 15 -5.79 -11.94 44.66
CA ILE A 15 -6.35 -10.77 45.36
C ILE A 15 -7.61 -11.16 46.16
N ALA A 16 -8.50 -11.94 45.56
CA ALA A 16 -9.71 -12.42 46.24
C ALA A 16 -9.37 -13.30 47.46
N LEU A 17 -8.42 -14.23 47.32
CA LEU A 17 -7.95 -15.07 48.44
C LEU A 17 -7.37 -14.21 49.57
N GLY A 18 -6.55 -13.21 49.24
CA GLY A 18 -5.97 -12.28 50.21
C GLY A 18 -7.03 -11.48 50.96
N LEU A 19 -8.05 -10.97 50.25
CA LEU A 19 -9.18 -10.26 50.86
C LEU A 19 -10.01 -11.15 51.78
N VAL A 20 -10.27 -12.41 51.40
CA VAL A 20 -11.00 -13.37 52.24
C VAL A 20 -10.25 -13.66 53.54
N VAL A 21 -8.93 -13.84 53.48
CA VAL A 21 -8.13 -14.08 54.69
C VAL A 21 -8.05 -12.82 55.57
N LEU A 22 -7.89 -11.64 54.98
CA LEU A 22 -7.95 -10.37 55.72
C LEU A 22 -9.30 -10.19 56.42
N PHE A 23 -10.39 -10.48 55.73
CA PHE A 23 -11.73 -10.40 56.28
C PHE A 23 -11.93 -11.40 57.42
N LEU A 24 -11.46 -12.65 57.28
CA LEU A 24 -11.51 -13.66 58.34
C LEU A 24 -10.71 -13.21 59.58
N VAL A 25 -9.47 -12.73 59.39
CA VAL A 25 -8.62 -12.24 60.50
C VAL A 25 -9.26 -11.03 61.18
N PHE A 26 -9.84 -10.11 60.41
CA PHE A 26 -10.53 -8.94 60.94
C PHE A 26 -11.78 -9.34 61.73
N THR A 27 -12.61 -10.23 61.19
CA THR A 27 -13.86 -10.68 61.85
C THR A 27 -13.58 -11.41 63.16
N VAL A 28 -12.53 -12.24 63.20
CA VAL A 28 -12.10 -12.98 64.41
C VAL A 28 -11.44 -12.06 65.45
N ASN A 29 -10.97 -10.87 65.06
CA ASN A 29 -10.37 -9.87 65.95
C ASN A 29 -11.23 -8.61 66.15
N PHE A 30 -12.50 -8.60 65.70
CA PHE A 30 -13.40 -7.46 65.84
C PHE A 30 -14.07 -7.46 67.23
N ASP A 31 -13.65 -6.51 68.09
CA ASP A 31 -13.99 -6.43 69.52
C ASP A 31 -15.50 -6.52 69.87
N PRO A 32 -16.41 -5.88 69.12
CA PRO A 32 -17.85 -5.98 69.38
C PRO A 32 -18.43 -7.40 69.24
N LEU A 33 -17.82 -8.25 68.41
CA LEU A 33 -18.25 -9.64 68.17
C LEU A 33 -17.70 -10.60 69.24
N ILE A 34 -16.49 -10.32 69.73
CA ILE A 34 -15.75 -11.15 70.69
C ILE A 34 -16.35 -11.09 72.09
N SER A 35 -16.86 -9.91 72.48
CA SER A 35 -17.46 -9.68 73.80
C SER A 35 -18.82 -10.38 73.99
N HIS A 36 -19.49 -10.79 72.90
CA HIS A 36 -20.87 -11.31 72.94
C HIS A 36 -21.00 -12.81 72.58
N ILE A 37 -19.94 -13.46 72.08
CA ILE A 37 -19.99 -14.87 71.64
C ILE A 37 -18.80 -15.65 72.25
N PRO A 38 -19.01 -16.47 73.30
CA PRO A 38 -17.93 -17.13 74.03
C PRO A 38 -17.13 -18.15 73.18
N TYR A 39 -17.76 -18.81 72.20
CA TYR A 39 -17.08 -19.70 71.27
C TYR A 39 -16.04 -18.99 70.37
N SER A 40 -16.13 -17.67 70.19
CA SER A 40 -15.19 -16.90 69.37
C SER A 40 -13.82 -16.74 70.04
N GLN A 41 -13.75 -16.79 71.39
CA GLN A 41 -12.51 -16.69 72.15
C GLN A 41 -11.62 -17.92 71.97
N GLU A 42 -12.19 -19.13 71.96
CA GLU A 42 -11.44 -20.36 71.69
C GLU A 42 -10.84 -20.36 70.27
N ILE A 43 -11.65 -19.97 69.28
CA ILE A 43 -11.22 -19.86 67.89
C ILE A 43 -10.09 -18.83 67.74
N ARG A 44 -10.20 -17.67 68.40
CA ARG A 44 -9.17 -16.60 68.39
C ARG A 44 -7.86 -17.06 69.00
N ASN A 45 -7.90 -17.80 70.12
CA ASN A 45 -6.70 -18.30 70.80
C ASN A 45 -5.93 -19.33 69.95
N VAL A 46 -6.62 -20.08 69.08
CA VAL A 46 -6.01 -21.00 68.13
C VAL A 46 -5.52 -20.27 66.87
N LEU A 47 -6.28 -19.30 66.35
CA LEU A 47 -5.96 -18.60 65.11
C LEU A 47 -4.83 -17.59 65.25
N ASN A 48 -4.80 -16.79 66.33
CA ASN A 48 -3.82 -15.71 66.49
C ASN A 48 -2.36 -16.17 66.42
N PRO A 49 -1.95 -17.29 67.05
CA PRO A 49 -0.61 -17.85 66.89
C PRO A 49 -0.32 -18.33 65.45
N CYS A 50 -1.35 -18.68 64.69
CA CYS A 50 -1.23 -19.17 63.31
C CYS A 50 -1.19 -18.03 62.27
N ILE A 51 -1.60 -16.80 62.64
CA ILE A 51 -1.62 -15.65 61.73
C ILE A 51 -0.26 -15.42 61.04
N PRO A 52 0.90 -15.40 61.74
CA PRO A 52 2.19 -15.20 61.09
C PRO A 52 2.51 -16.30 60.06
N ILE A 53 2.13 -17.55 60.34
CA ILE A 53 2.33 -18.70 59.44
C ILE A 53 1.45 -18.57 58.19
N ILE A 54 0.16 -18.24 58.39
CA ILE A 54 -0.80 -18.02 57.29
C ILE A 54 -0.34 -16.84 56.42
N SER A 55 0.10 -15.74 57.03
CA SER A 55 0.65 -14.59 56.32
C SER A 55 1.91 -14.95 55.53
N ALA A 56 2.85 -15.70 56.11
CA ALA A 56 4.06 -16.14 55.42
C ALA A 56 3.74 -17.06 54.21
N ILE A 57 2.76 -17.97 54.35
CA ILE A 57 2.29 -18.83 53.24
C ILE A 57 1.67 -17.97 52.13
N LEU A 58 0.80 -17.01 52.46
CA LEU A 58 0.18 -16.12 51.49
C LEU A 58 1.20 -15.24 50.77
N ILE A 59 2.16 -14.67 51.50
CA ILE A 59 3.25 -13.89 50.93
C ILE A 59 4.10 -14.77 50.01
N GLY A 60 4.47 -15.99 50.43
CA GLY A 60 5.22 -16.93 49.61
C GLY A 60 4.50 -17.34 48.32
N ILE A 61 3.19 -17.60 48.40
CA ILE A 61 2.34 -17.88 47.24
C ILE A 61 2.26 -16.66 46.32
N SER A 62 2.11 -15.46 46.88
CA SER A 62 2.02 -14.21 46.12
C SER A 62 3.34 -13.90 45.40
N ILE A 63 4.49 -14.04 46.07
CA ILE A 63 5.82 -13.84 45.45
C ILE A 63 6.03 -14.84 44.31
N ARG A 64 5.69 -16.13 44.51
CA ARG A 64 5.77 -17.14 43.44
C ARG A 64 4.81 -16.82 42.28
N GLY A 65 3.61 -16.35 42.59
CA GLY A 65 2.62 -15.91 41.60
C GLY A 65 3.12 -14.73 40.77
N ILE A 66 3.66 -13.69 41.42
CA ILE A 66 4.27 -12.53 40.79
C ILE A 66 5.45 -12.97 39.90
N GLY A 67 6.34 -13.82 40.40
CA GLY A 67 7.47 -14.34 39.63
C GLY A 67 7.03 -15.11 38.37
N LEU A 68 5.99 -15.94 38.47
CA LEU A 68 5.41 -16.62 37.31
C LEU A 68 4.83 -15.62 36.30
N ILE A 69 4.10 -14.60 36.77
CA ILE A 69 3.52 -13.56 35.91
C ILE A 69 4.61 -12.81 35.15
N TYR A 70 5.68 -12.38 35.82
CA TYR A 70 6.81 -11.72 35.18
C TYR A 70 7.46 -12.61 34.11
N ARG A 71 7.64 -13.91 34.38
CA ARG A 71 8.20 -14.84 33.41
C ARG A 71 7.30 -15.03 32.19
N LEU A 72 5.99 -15.15 32.40
CA LEU A 72 5.02 -15.29 31.31
C LEU A 72 4.95 -14.02 30.46
N PHE A 73 5.00 -12.85 31.09
CA PHE A 73 5.05 -11.57 30.40
C PHE A 73 6.35 -11.39 29.60
N GLY A 74 7.50 -11.74 30.18
CA GLY A 74 8.79 -11.74 29.49
C GLY A 74 8.77 -12.62 28.24
N ASN A 75 8.29 -13.85 28.35
CA ASN A 75 8.14 -14.76 27.21
C ASN A 75 7.20 -14.20 26.12
N ALA A 76 6.11 -13.54 26.53
CA ALA A 76 5.16 -12.93 25.60
C ALA A 76 5.80 -11.75 24.84
N ILE A 77 6.55 -10.89 25.54
CA ILE A 77 7.30 -9.79 24.92
C ILE A 77 8.35 -10.32 23.95
N GLU A 78 9.13 -11.33 24.35
CA GLU A 78 10.18 -11.90 23.50
C GLU A 78 9.61 -12.47 22.22
N LYS A 79 8.50 -13.22 22.33
CA LYS A 79 7.80 -13.76 21.17
C LYS A 79 7.24 -12.65 20.27
N HIS A 80 6.60 -11.64 20.85
CA HIS A 80 6.03 -10.52 20.10
C HIS A 80 7.11 -9.73 19.36
N LEU A 81 8.22 -9.42 20.04
CA LEU A 81 9.37 -8.75 19.43
C LEU A 81 9.94 -9.57 18.26
N LYS A 82 10.04 -10.90 18.41
CA LYS A 82 10.47 -11.79 17.32
C LYS A 82 9.52 -11.75 16.13
N ASP A 83 8.20 -11.70 16.36
CA ASP A 83 7.23 -11.63 15.28
C ASP A 83 7.25 -10.25 14.59
N LEU A 84 7.37 -9.15 15.33
CA LEU A 84 7.55 -7.80 14.76
C LEU A 84 8.85 -7.68 13.95
N ASN A 85 9.94 -8.27 14.41
CA ASN A 85 11.20 -8.31 13.67
C ASN A 85 11.06 -9.05 12.32
N LYS A 86 10.27 -10.13 12.26
CA LYS A 86 9.99 -10.80 10.98
C LYS A 86 9.23 -9.88 10.02
N VAL A 87 8.25 -9.12 10.51
CA VAL A 87 7.52 -8.15 9.68
C VAL A 87 8.46 -7.06 9.16
N ALA A 88 9.29 -6.49 10.03
CA ALA A 88 10.26 -5.47 9.65
C ALA A 88 11.28 -5.99 8.61
N GLN A 89 11.71 -7.24 8.74
CA GLN A 89 12.59 -7.89 7.78
C GLN A 89 11.89 -8.12 6.43
N ALA A 90 10.64 -8.59 6.44
CA ALA A 90 9.85 -8.76 5.22
C ALA A 90 9.68 -7.46 4.43
N PHE A 91 9.49 -6.32 5.12
CA PHE A 91 9.52 -5.01 4.47
C PHE A 91 10.90 -4.70 3.90
N THR A 92 11.96 -4.84 4.71
CA THR A 92 13.34 -4.50 4.33
C THR A 92 13.81 -5.25 3.08
N ASP A 93 13.46 -6.54 2.97
CA ASP A 93 13.82 -7.40 1.85
C ASP A 93 13.15 -6.98 0.53
N LYS A 94 12.02 -6.26 0.61
CA LYS A 94 11.23 -5.81 -0.55
C LYS A 94 11.48 -4.35 -0.93
N LEU A 95 11.95 -3.51 -0.01
CA LEU A 95 12.18 -2.08 -0.27
C LEU A 95 13.29 -1.78 -1.29
N ASN A 96 14.22 -2.70 -1.56
CA ASN A 96 15.36 -2.46 -2.45
C ASN A 96 15.14 -2.89 -3.92
N LYS A 97 13.93 -3.31 -4.30
CA LYS A 97 13.75 -4.02 -5.59
C LYS A 97 13.53 -3.10 -6.79
N GLU A 98 12.72 -2.06 -6.68
CA GLU A 98 12.43 -1.14 -7.80
C GLU A 98 11.71 0.14 -7.30
N PRO A 99 12.08 1.34 -7.78
CA PRO A 99 11.34 2.57 -7.46
C PRO A 99 9.98 2.61 -8.19
N ALA A 100 9.14 3.58 -7.86
CA ALA A 100 7.94 3.85 -8.66
C ALA A 100 8.33 4.50 -10.01
N TYR A 101 7.55 4.25 -11.06
CA TYR A 101 7.82 4.77 -12.41
C TYR A 101 6.56 4.84 -13.27
N PHE A 102 6.63 5.62 -14.36
CA PHE A 102 5.61 5.64 -15.40
C PHE A 102 5.68 4.41 -16.31
N THR A 103 4.51 3.86 -16.63
CA THR A 103 4.37 2.72 -17.53
C THR A 103 3.15 2.90 -18.44
N ASN A 104 3.19 2.29 -19.61
CA ASN A 104 2.04 2.08 -20.50
C ASN A 104 1.53 0.64 -20.47
N ARG A 105 2.06 -0.20 -19.56
CA ARG A 105 1.71 -1.61 -19.42
C ARG A 105 1.18 -1.90 -18.03
N VAL A 106 0.01 -2.55 -17.99
CA VAL A 106 -0.58 -3.10 -16.77
C VAL A 106 -0.81 -4.59 -17.00
N SER A 107 -0.18 -5.43 -16.18
CA SER A 107 -0.43 -6.87 -16.17
C SER A 107 -1.74 -7.14 -15.43
N SER A 108 -2.85 -7.25 -16.17
CA SER A 108 -4.13 -7.75 -15.67
C SER A 108 -4.36 -9.17 -16.18
N GLY A 109 -3.64 -10.15 -15.63
CA GLY A 109 -3.75 -11.56 -16.05
C GLY A 109 -3.04 -11.87 -17.37
N ILE A 110 -3.71 -12.57 -18.29
CA ILE A 110 -3.13 -13.13 -19.53
C ILE A 110 -3.00 -12.08 -20.66
N VAL A 111 -3.70 -10.96 -20.57
CA VAL A 111 -3.71 -9.92 -21.61
C VAL A 111 -3.07 -8.63 -21.08
N GLU A 112 -1.97 -8.22 -21.70
CA GLU A 112 -1.41 -6.88 -21.49
C GLU A 112 -2.38 -5.84 -22.05
N THR A 113 -2.92 -5.00 -21.16
CA THR A 113 -3.76 -3.87 -21.59
C THR A 113 -2.88 -2.64 -21.73
N TYR A 114 -2.82 -2.06 -22.94
CA TYR A 114 -2.13 -0.80 -23.18
C TYR A 114 -2.83 0.34 -22.45
N VAL A 115 -2.11 1.05 -21.57
CA VAL A 115 -2.57 2.26 -20.89
C VAL A 115 -1.78 3.48 -21.38
N LEU A 116 -2.25 4.69 -21.05
CA LEU A 116 -1.48 5.91 -21.31
C LEU A 116 -0.15 5.84 -20.55
N TYR A 117 0.97 6.25 -21.16
CA TYR A 117 2.32 6.31 -20.55
C TYR A 117 2.43 7.41 -19.47
N MET A 118 1.53 7.35 -18.49
CA MET A 118 1.41 8.21 -17.31
C MET A 118 0.83 7.42 -16.13
N HIS A 119 0.54 6.13 -16.34
CA HIS A 119 0.15 5.22 -15.28
C HIS A 119 1.37 4.94 -14.41
N ILE A 120 1.20 5.00 -13.10
CA ILE A 120 2.29 4.78 -12.15
C ILE A 120 2.24 3.33 -11.69
N ARG A 121 3.34 2.61 -11.91
CA ARG A 121 3.59 1.38 -11.17
C ARG A 121 4.34 1.73 -9.89
N ALA A 122 3.80 1.31 -8.75
CA ALA A 122 4.36 1.62 -7.43
C ALA A 122 4.66 0.33 -6.64
N PRO A 123 5.85 -0.28 -6.83
CA PRO A 123 6.25 -1.50 -6.13
C PRO A 123 6.14 -1.40 -4.60
N LEU A 124 6.41 -0.22 -4.03
CA LEU A 124 6.22 0.04 -2.60
C LEU A 124 4.79 -0.26 -2.13
N CYS A 125 3.78 0.09 -2.93
CA CYS A 125 2.38 -0.17 -2.62
C CYS A 125 2.00 -1.63 -2.78
N GLU A 126 2.51 -2.29 -3.83
CA GLU A 126 2.33 -3.74 -4.03
C GLU A 126 2.87 -4.51 -2.81
N HIS A 127 4.11 -4.21 -2.41
CA HIS A 127 4.76 -4.86 -1.27
C HIS A 127 4.10 -4.54 0.07
N TYR A 128 3.68 -3.29 0.29
CA TYR A 128 2.96 -2.91 1.50
C TYR A 128 1.65 -3.68 1.65
N ASN A 129 0.84 -3.75 0.59
CA ASN A 129 -0.43 -4.48 0.61
C ASN A 129 -0.24 -5.98 0.82
N GLU A 130 0.78 -6.57 0.19
CA GLU A 130 1.11 -7.99 0.38
C GLU A 130 1.51 -8.29 1.84
N ILE A 131 2.38 -7.47 2.43
CA ILE A 131 2.82 -7.63 3.82
C ILE A 131 1.65 -7.40 4.78
N LYS A 132 0.84 -6.36 4.55
CA LYS A 132 -0.36 -6.09 5.36
C LYS A 132 -1.35 -7.26 5.30
N SER A 133 -1.54 -7.88 4.13
CA SER A 133 -2.38 -9.07 3.98
C SER A 133 -1.81 -10.30 4.69
N LEU A 134 -0.49 -10.47 4.72
CA LEU A 134 0.15 -11.65 5.31
C LEU A 134 0.26 -11.57 6.84
N TYR A 135 0.56 -10.38 7.37
CA TYR A 135 0.87 -10.19 8.79
C TYR A 135 -0.24 -9.47 9.59
N GLY A 136 -1.22 -8.88 8.91
CA GLY A 136 -2.39 -8.25 9.53
C GLY A 136 -2.02 -7.23 10.61
N ASP A 137 -2.61 -7.39 11.79
CA ASP A 137 -2.46 -6.52 12.96
C ASP A 137 -0.99 -6.34 13.41
N LEU A 138 -0.07 -7.25 13.06
CA LEU A 138 1.35 -7.07 13.40
C LEU A 138 1.98 -5.86 12.69
N VAL A 139 1.46 -5.47 11.52
CA VAL A 139 1.91 -4.24 10.84
C VAL A 139 1.49 -3.01 11.63
N ASP A 140 0.26 -3.00 12.15
CA ASP A 140 -0.25 -1.91 12.98
C ASP A 140 0.48 -1.85 14.33
N ASP A 141 0.87 -3.01 14.87
CA ASP A 141 1.64 -3.10 16.11
C ASP A 141 3.05 -2.50 16.01
N ILE A 142 3.67 -2.51 14.81
CA ILE A 142 4.90 -1.74 14.59
C ILE A 142 4.65 -0.25 14.91
N GLY A 143 3.53 0.30 14.44
CA GLY A 143 3.18 1.70 14.71
C GLY A 143 2.85 1.98 16.18
N ASN A 144 2.26 1.01 16.88
CA ASN A 144 1.96 1.11 18.31
C ASN A 144 3.22 1.17 19.18
N HIS A 145 4.27 0.44 18.78
CA HIS A 145 5.53 0.38 19.51
C HIS A 145 6.55 1.43 19.06
N TRP A 146 6.59 1.74 17.76
CA TRP A 146 7.47 2.72 17.16
C TRP A 146 6.65 3.76 16.41
N ARG A 147 6.27 4.83 17.11
CA ARG A 147 5.42 5.91 16.58
C ARG A 147 5.89 6.44 15.21
N ARG A 148 7.20 6.64 15.05
CA ARG A 148 7.78 7.10 13.78
C ARG A 148 7.57 6.10 12.65
N ALA A 149 7.80 4.81 12.86
CA ALA A 149 7.50 3.78 11.87
C ALA A 149 6.00 3.77 11.52
N GLY A 150 5.12 3.93 12.51
CA GLY A 150 3.67 4.07 12.28
C GLY A 150 3.29 5.29 11.42
N GLU A 151 3.93 6.44 11.65
CA GLU A 151 3.75 7.64 10.82
C GLU A 151 4.14 7.37 9.36
N VAL A 152 5.25 6.67 9.13
CA VAL A 152 5.70 6.32 7.78
C VAL A 152 4.78 5.31 7.11
N LEU A 153 4.31 4.29 7.85
CA LEU A 153 3.34 3.32 7.33
C LEU A 153 2.02 4.01 6.92
N ASN A 154 1.58 5.02 7.68
CA ASN A 154 0.41 5.83 7.30
C ASN A 154 0.67 6.68 6.05
N LYS A 155 1.89 7.22 5.87
CA LYS A 155 2.26 7.91 4.62
C LYS A 155 2.18 6.96 3.42
N ILE A 156 2.59 5.69 3.57
CA ILE A 156 2.46 4.67 2.52
C ILE A 156 0.99 4.42 2.17
N ASP A 157 0.12 4.23 3.17
CA ASP A 157 -1.31 4.01 2.93
C ASP A 157 -1.94 5.16 2.13
N ASN A 158 -1.61 6.41 2.47
CA ASN A 158 -2.04 7.61 1.74
C ASN A 158 -1.45 7.69 0.33
N LEU A 159 -0.16 7.41 0.17
CA LEU A 159 0.50 7.35 -1.13
C LEU A 159 -0.21 6.34 -2.05
N CYS A 160 -0.51 5.14 -1.55
CA CYS A 160 -1.14 4.09 -2.35
C CYS A 160 -2.56 4.47 -2.79
N LYS A 161 -3.32 5.15 -1.93
CA LYS A 161 -4.63 5.72 -2.31
C LYS A 161 -4.48 6.79 -3.40
N ASN A 162 -3.48 7.67 -3.28
CA ASN A 162 -3.24 8.74 -4.25
C ASN A 162 -2.77 8.20 -5.61
N VAL A 163 -1.89 7.20 -5.62
CA VAL A 163 -1.46 6.50 -6.83
C VAL A 163 -2.65 5.79 -7.49
N ALA A 164 -3.48 5.10 -6.71
CA ALA A 164 -4.68 4.46 -7.24
C ALA A 164 -5.67 5.47 -7.84
N GLN A 165 -5.85 6.64 -7.21
CA GLN A 165 -6.66 7.72 -7.75
C GLN A 165 -6.08 8.27 -9.06
N HIS A 166 -4.80 8.62 -9.07
CA HIS A 166 -4.08 9.09 -10.26
C HIS A 166 -4.23 8.12 -11.44
N ASN A 167 -4.03 6.82 -11.20
CA ASN A 167 -4.16 5.80 -12.22
C ASN A 167 -5.59 5.65 -12.75
N ARG A 168 -6.61 5.86 -11.92
CA ARG A 168 -8.01 5.92 -12.36
C ARG A 168 -8.27 7.15 -13.24
N ASP A 169 -7.76 8.30 -12.84
CA ASP A 169 -7.91 9.57 -13.57
C ASP A 169 -7.23 9.48 -14.96
N VAL A 170 -6.01 8.95 -15.02
CA VAL A 170 -5.26 8.67 -16.25
C VAL A 170 -6.03 7.72 -17.18
N ASN A 171 -6.66 6.68 -16.63
CA ASN A 171 -7.48 5.77 -17.42
C ASN A 171 -8.77 6.44 -17.96
N GLY A 172 -9.38 7.33 -17.17
CA GLY A 172 -10.49 8.17 -17.64
C GLY A 172 -10.07 9.08 -18.79
N LEU A 173 -8.90 9.73 -18.67
CA LEU A 173 -8.37 10.55 -19.77
C LEU A 173 -8.12 9.72 -21.03
N LYS A 174 -7.54 8.53 -20.92
CA LYS A 174 -7.36 7.62 -22.07
C LYS A 174 -8.67 7.35 -22.81
N GLN A 175 -9.77 7.12 -22.09
CA GLN A 175 -11.09 6.90 -22.70
C GLN A 175 -11.54 8.13 -23.48
N ILE A 176 -11.42 9.32 -22.88
CA ILE A 176 -11.75 10.60 -23.53
C ILE A 176 -10.91 10.80 -24.81
N LEU A 177 -9.59 10.59 -24.75
CA LEU A 177 -8.71 10.72 -25.92
C LEU A 177 -9.14 9.76 -27.03
N SER A 178 -9.44 8.51 -26.67
CA SER A 178 -9.90 7.49 -27.60
C SER A 178 -11.23 7.83 -28.29
N GLU A 179 -12.19 8.38 -27.55
CA GLU A 179 -13.49 8.81 -28.10
C GLU A 179 -13.32 9.98 -29.08
N ASN A 180 -12.49 10.97 -28.74
CA ASN A 180 -12.20 12.10 -29.64
C ASN A 180 -11.49 11.63 -30.92
N ILE A 181 -10.50 10.74 -30.80
CA ILE A 181 -9.81 10.13 -31.96
C ILE A 181 -10.82 9.39 -32.84
N GLN A 182 -11.68 8.56 -32.24
CA GLN A 182 -12.68 7.83 -33.00
C GLN A 182 -13.62 8.77 -33.77
N LYS A 183 -14.03 9.87 -33.14
CA LYS A 183 -14.88 10.88 -33.77
C LYS A 183 -14.18 11.54 -34.96
N MET A 184 -12.96 12.05 -34.80
CA MET A 184 -12.20 12.66 -35.91
C MET A 184 -11.94 11.68 -37.06
N ILE A 185 -11.65 10.41 -36.74
CA ILE A 185 -11.47 9.39 -37.78
C ILE A 185 -12.76 9.20 -38.59
N LYS A 186 -13.92 9.09 -37.92
CA LYS A 186 -15.20 8.88 -38.60
C LYS A 186 -15.68 10.10 -39.37
N ASP A 187 -15.56 11.28 -38.77
CA ASP A 187 -16.18 12.50 -39.28
C ASP A 187 -15.30 13.21 -40.32
N GLU A 188 -13.97 13.09 -40.20
CA GLU A 188 -13.02 13.90 -40.99
C GLU A 188 -12.10 13.07 -41.89
N VAL A 189 -11.59 11.93 -41.41
CA VAL A 189 -10.57 11.14 -42.14
C VAL A 189 -11.17 10.09 -43.06
N ALA A 190 -12.11 9.27 -42.58
CA ALA A 190 -12.71 8.19 -43.37
C ALA A 190 -13.35 8.68 -44.68
N PRO A 191 -14.03 9.86 -44.74
CA PRO A 191 -14.55 10.39 -45.99
C PRO A 191 -13.47 10.81 -47.01
N ARG A 192 -12.24 11.06 -46.54
CA ARG A 192 -11.14 11.62 -47.33
C ARG A 192 -10.04 10.61 -47.67
N LEU A 193 -10.06 9.44 -47.05
CA LEU A 193 -9.10 8.36 -47.29
C LEU A 193 -9.83 7.06 -47.66
N PRO A 194 -10.16 6.86 -48.95
CA PRO A 194 -10.88 5.68 -49.40
C PRO A 194 -10.16 4.37 -49.02
N GLY A 195 -10.95 3.37 -48.63
CA GLY A 195 -10.41 2.06 -48.23
C GLY A 195 -9.92 1.98 -46.78
N LEU A 196 -9.89 3.10 -46.04
CA LEU A 196 -9.66 3.11 -44.59
C LEU A 196 -10.67 2.23 -43.85
N ILE A 197 -10.19 1.44 -42.88
CA ILE A 197 -11.05 0.75 -41.92
C ILE A 197 -10.95 1.53 -40.60
N PRO A 198 -11.98 2.29 -40.18
CA PRO A 198 -11.88 3.21 -39.04
C PRO A 198 -11.38 2.58 -37.75
N ASP A 199 -11.84 1.38 -37.41
CA ASP A 199 -11.43 0.71 -36.16
C ASP A 199 -9.97 0.25 -36.19
N TYR A 200 -9.47 -0.17 -37.36
CA TYR A 200 -8.08 -0.56 -37.55
C TYR A 200 -7.16 0.66 -37.44
N PHE A 201 -7.53 1.73 -38.15
CA PHE A 201 -6.80 2.99 -38.10
C PHE A 201 -6.82 3.63 -36.70
N ARG A 202 -7.94 3.56 -35.99
CA ARG A 202 -8.04 4.01 -34.59
C ARG A 202 -7.05 3.28 -33.70
N THR A 203 -6.96 1.95 -33.81
CA THR A 203 -6.00 1.16 -33.04
C THR A 203 -4.57 1.60 -33.33
N PHE A 204 -4.23 1.82 -34.60
CA PHE A 204 -2.91 2.32 -34.99
C PHE A 204 -2.61 3.71 -34.41
N VAL A 205 -3.53 4.67 -34.58
CA VAL A 205 -3.37 6.04 -34.06
C VAL A 205 -3.26 6.05 -32.52
N LEU A 206 -4.05 5.22 -31.83
CA LEU A 206 -3.95 5.06 -30.39
C LEU A 206 -2.60 4.49 -29.95
N PHE A 207 -2.06 3.51 -30.66
CA PHE A 207 -0.72 3.00 -30.40
C PHE A 207 0.32 4.13 -30.53
N VAL A 208 0.31 4.86 -31.65
CA VAL A 208 1.24 5.97 -31.88
C VAL A 208 1.11 7.05 -30.79
N LEU A 209 -0.12 7.44 -30.44
CA LEU A 209 -0.33 8.42 -29.36
C LEU A 209 0.18 7.92 -28.01
N LEU A 210 -0.30 6.76 -27.56
CA LEU A 210 -0.16 6.31 -26.18
C LEU A 210 1.23 5.75 -25.87
N GLU A 211 1.89 5.09 -26.84
CA GLU A 211 3.17 4.40 -26.64
C GLU A 211 4.36 5.14 -27.23
N VAL A 212 4.18 5.88 -28.32
CA VAL A 212 5.27 6.59 -28.98
C VAL A 212 5.32 8.05 -28.53
N VAL A 213 4.27 8.81 -28.86
CA VAL A 213 4.29 10.27 -28.74
C VAL A 213 4.27 10.70 -27.27
N VAL A 214 3.27 10.26 -26.51
CA VAL A 214 3.14 10.62 -25.08
C VAL A 214 4.39 10.18 -24.31
N ARG A 215 4.87 8.97 -24.55
CA ARG A 215 6.08 8.47 -23.91
C ARG A 215 7.29 9.36 -24.17
N ARG A 216 7.54 9.69 -25.43
CA ARG A 216 8.69 10.52 -25.81
C ARG A 216 8.65 11.88 -25.13
N ILE A 217 7.48 12.51 -25.08
CA ILE A 217 7.29 13.82 -24.44
C ILE A 217 7.56 13.75 -22.92
N VAL A 218 7.05 12.70 -22.26
CA VAL A 218 7.29 12.48 -20.82
C VAL A 218 8.76 12.20 -20.54
N ASP A 219 9.40 11.31 -21.31
CA ASP A 219 10.81 10.94 -21.14
C ASP A 219 11.75 12.13 -21.38
N GLU A 220 11.40 13.01 -22.33
CA GLU A 220 12.13 14.26 -22.60
C GLU A 220 11.77 15.43 -21.65
N ASN A 221 10.84 15.21 -20.71
CA ASN A 221 10.33 16.22 -19.78
C ASN A 221 9.83 17.50 -20.47
N ARG A 222 9.14 17.34 -21.59
CA ARG A 222 8.53 18.42 -22.38
C ARG A 222 7.07 18.63 -21.97
N LEU A 223 6.56 19.84 -22.21
CA LEU A 223 5.16 20.19 -21.93
C LEU A 223 4.28 19.93 -23.15
N PHE A 224 3.21 19.15 -22.96
CA PHE A 224 2.21 18.86 -23.97
C PHE A 224 1.52 20.13 -24.48
N ALA A 225 1.22 21.08 -23.59
CA ALA A 225 0.57 22.34 -23.95
C ALA A 225 1.41 23.25 -24.85
N GLN A 226 2.72 22.98 -24.99
CA GLN A 226 3.64 23.77 -25.80
C GLN A 226 4.04 23.09 -27.10
N LEU A 227 3.49 21.90 -27.39
CA LEU A 227 3.84 21.16 -28.59
C LEU A 227 3.28 21.82 -29.83
N GLU A 228 4.12 21.90 -30.85
CA GLU A 228 3.72 22.25 -32.20
C GLU A 228 3.44 20.98 -33.01
N ARG A 229 2.76 21.16 -34.14
CA ARG A 229 2.44 20.04 -35.04
C ARG A 229 3.71 19.35 -35.56
N ASP A 230 4.77 20.13 -35.80
CA ASP A 230 6.04 19.63 -36.31
C ASP A 230 6.79 18.79 -35.26
N ASP A 231 6.56 19.03 -33.97
CA ASP A 231 7.07 18.16 -32.92
C ASP A 231 6.47 16.75 -33.01
N VAL A 232 5.15 16.68 -33.19
CA VAL A 232 4.43 15.40 -33.36
C VAL A 232 4.91 14.69 -34.63
N ALA A 233 5.07 15.43 -35.73
CA ALA A 233 5.57 14.89 -36.99
C ALA A 233 7.00 14.33 -36.84
N SER A 234 7.89 15.06 -36.16
CA SER A 234 9.26 14.62 -35.89
C SER A 234 9.30 13.32 -35.08
N ILE A 235 8.52 13.24 -33.99
CA ILE A 235 8.44 12.04 -33.16
C ILE A 235 7.86 10.86 -33.95
N TYR A 236 6.81 11.09 -34.74
CA TYR A 236 6.22 10.07 -35.60
C TYR A 236 7.24 9.55 -36.62
N ASN A 237 7.93 10.43 -37.33
CA ASN A 237 8.90 10.05 -38.37
C ASN A 237 10.11 9.31 -37.79
N ALA A 238 10.54 9.66 -36.57
CA ALA A 238 11.64 8.98 -35.87
C ALA A 238 11.34 7.49 -35.56
N THR A 239 10.07 7.06 -35.62
CA THR A 239 9.71 5.65 -35.45
C THR A 239 10.19 4.76 -36.60
N GLY A 240 10.39 5.31 -37.80
CA GLY A 240 10.76 4.54 -38.99
C GLY A 240 9.77 3.42 -39.34
N LEU A 241 8.47 3.60 -39.03
CA LEU A 241 7.44 2.59 -39.28
C LEU A 241 7.42 2.22 -40.77
N ARG A 242 7.59 0.92 -41.05
CA ARG A 242 7.51 0.38 -42.40
C ARG A 242 6.05 0.28 -42.84
N VAL A 243 5.79 0.66 -44.09
CA VAL A 243 4.48 0.54 -44.70
C VAL A 243 4.52 -0.57 -45.74
N GLU A 244 3.70 -1.59 -45.57
CA GLU A 244 3.69 -2.79 -46.41
C GLU A 244 2.27 -3.12 -46.85
N LEU A 245 2.11 -3.54 -48.11
CA LEU A 245 0.83 -4.02 -48.64
C LEU A 245 0.80 -5.55 -48.56
N GLU A 246 -0.14 -6.09 -47.79
CA GLU A 246 -0.32 -7.54 -47.69
C GLU A 246 -0.90 -8.11 -48.99
N SER A 247 -0.73 -9.44 -49.19
CA SER A 247 -1.36 -10.17 -50.29
C SER A 247 -2.90 -10.07 -50.29
N SER A 248 -3.50 -9.76 -49.14
CA SER A 248 -4.93 -9.49 -48.95
C SER A 248 -5.38 -8.13 -49.51
N GLY A 249 -4.44 -7.27 -49.94
CA GLY A 249 -4.69 -5.89 -50.33
C GLY A 249 -4.89 -4.94 -49.15
N ILE A 250 -4.65 -5.39 -47.91
CA ILE A 250 -4.67 -4.55 -46.71
C ILE A 250 -3.29 -3.93 -46.49
N LEU A 251 -3.26 -2.62 -46.30
CA LEU A 251 -2.07 -1.88 -45.94
C LEU A 251 -1.78 -2.04 -44.44
N ARG A 252 -0.52 -2.24 -44.11
CA ARG A 252 0.02 -2.26 -42.75
C ARG A 252 1.01 -1.14 -42.53
N ALA A 253 0.90 -0.48 -41.38
CA ALA A 253 1.88 0.47 -40.86
C ALA A 253 2.51 -0.13 -39.60
N GLY A 254 3.76 -0.60 -39.73
CA GLY A 254 4.40 -1.46 -38.75
C GLY A 254 3.61 -2.74 -38.52
N ALA A 255 3.25 -3.02 -37.27
CA ALA A 255 2.48 -4.21 -36.92
C ALA A 255 0.98 -4.09 -37.19
N TYR A 256 0.46 -2.90 -37.52
CA TYR A 256 -0.98 -2.60 -37.52
C TYR A 256 -1.55 -2.52 -38.93
N SER A 257 -2.67 -3.21 -39.17
CA SER A 257 -3.51 -2.97 -40.34
C SER A 257 -4.16 -1.59 -40.24
N VAL A 258 -4.30 -0.90 -41.38
CA VAL A 258 -4.97 0.42 -41.43
C VAL A 258 -6.13 0.47 -42.43
N GLY A 259 -6.19 -0.46 -43.39
CA GLY A 259 -7.29 -0.58 -44.35
C GLY A 259 -6.80 -0.97 -45.74
N LYS A 260 -7.72 -1.03 -46.71
CA LYS A 260 -7.43 -1.25 -48.14
C LYS A 260 -7.03 0.06 -48.82
N ILE A 261 -5.96 0.67 -48.33
CA ILE A 261 -5.43 1.95 -48.79
C ILE A 261 -4.23 1.68 -49.69
N THR A 262 -4.06 2.43 -50.79
CA THR A 262 -2.86 2.27 -51.61
C THR A 262 -1.64 2.87 -50.90
N PRO A 263 -0.41 2.33 -51.10
CA PRO A 263 0.80 2.93 -50.52
C PRO A 263 1.01 4.39 -50.91
N SER A 264 0.59 4.80 -52.11
CA SER A 264 0.64 6.20 -52.56
C SER A 264 -0.30 7.09 -51.76
N ASP A 265 -1.56 6.69 -51.57
CA ASP A 265 -2.55 7.48 -50.80
C ASP A 265 -2.15 7.58 -49.33
N TRP A 266 -1.55 6.52 -48.78
CA TRP A 266 -1.00 6.55 -47.43
C TRP A 266 0.12 7.57 -47.28
N LYS A 267 1.07 7.58 -48.22
CA LYS A 267 2.20 8.50 -48.22
C LYS A 267 1.75 9.95 -48.41
N GLU A 268 0.74 10.19 -49.25
CA GLU A 268 0.26 11.54 -49.53
C GLU A 268 -0.66 12.09 -48.42
N TYR A 269 -1.51 11.22 -47.83
CA TYR A 269 -2.57 11.65 -46.92
C TYR A 269 -2.56 10.93 -45.57
N GLY A 270 -2.32 9.61 -45.56
CA GLY A 270 -2.41 8.77 -44.36
C GLY A 270 -1.55 9.24 -43.19
N GLU A 271 -0.25 9.43 -43.41
CA GLU A 271 0.69 9.90 -42.38
C GLU A 271 0.29 11.28 -41.84
N ARG A 272 -0.12 12.18 -42.74
CA ARG A 272 -0.58 13.53 -42.38
C ARG A 272 -1.78 13.46 -41.44
N PHE A 273 -2.77 12.61 -41.74
CA PHE A 273 -3.94 12.44 -40.87
C PHE A 273 -3.60 11.89 -39.49
N VAL A 274 -2.63 10.97 -39.38
CA VAL A 274 -2.17 10.45 -38.08
C VAL A 274 -1.59 11.59 -37.24
N ILE A 275 -0.69 12.38 -37.84
CA ILE A 275 -0.05 13.53 -37.18
C ILE A 275 -1.09 14.56 -36.76
N ASP A 276 -2.02 14.91 -37.66
CA ASP A 276 -3.05 15.92 -37.42
C ASP A 276 -3.98 15.50 -36.26
N ILE A 277 -4.45 14.25 -36.27
CA ILE A 277 -5.30 13.71 -35.19
C ILE A 277 -4.58 13.80 -33.84
N ILE A 278 -3.32 13.34 -33.79
CA ILE A 278 -2.55 13.34 -32.54
C ILE A 278 -2.33 14.76 -32.06
N TYR A 279 -1.91 15.66 -32.95
CA TYR A 279 -1.69 17.06 -32.64
C TYR A 279 -2.95 17.73 -32.08
N GLU A 280 -4.10 17.59 -32.74
CA GLU A 280 -5.35 18.22 -32.28
C GLU A 280 -5.81 17.68 -30.92
N VAL A 281 -5.63 16.39 -30.67
CA VAL A 281 -5.93 15.77 -29.37
C VAL A 281 -4.99 16.29 -28.28
N LEU A 282 -3.68 16.34 -28.55
CA LEU A 282 -2.69 16.84 -27.60
C LEU A 282 -2.87 18.33 -27.34
N LYS A 283 -3.18 19.13 -28.35
CA LYS A 283 -3.48 20.56 -28.20
C LYS A 283 -4.70 20.79 -27.32
N LYS A 284 -5.76 19.99 -27.51
CA LYS A 284 -7.00 20.10 -26.74
C LYS A 284 -6.83 19.69 -25.27
N TYR A 285 -6.03 18.66 -25.00
CA TYR A 285 -5.87 18.07 -23.65
C TYR A 285 -4.49 18.33 -23.01
N GLY A 286 -3.65 19.15 -23.62
CA GLY A 286 -2.24 19.30 -23.27
C GLY A 286 -2.01 19.76 -21.84
N ALA A 287 -2.74 20.79 -21.39
CA ALA A 287 -2.63 21.26 -20.01
C ALA A 287 -3.01 20.19 -18.97
N GLN A 288 -4.01 19.35 -19.29
CA GLN A 288 -4.44 18.27 -18.42
C GLN A 288 -3.41 17.12 -18.39
N LEU A 289 -2.81 16.81 -19.55
CA LEU A 289 -1.70 15.85 -19.64
C LEU A 289 -0.49 16.33 -18.83
N ASP A 290 -0.13 17.61 -18.93
CA ASP A 290 0.95 18.23 -18.15
C ASP A 290 0.69 18.13 -16.63
N GLU A 291 -0.54 18.38 -16.20
CA GLU A 291 -0.94 18.23 -14.80
C GLU A 291 -0.76 16.79 -14.30
N TYR A 292 -1.16 15.80 -15.10
CA TYR A 292 -0.99 14.39 -14.75
C TYR A 292 0.49 13.98 -14.70
N VAL A 293 1.34 14.46 -15.61
CA VAL A 293 2.79 14.20 -15.52
C VAL A 293 3.36 14.79 -14.24
N LYS A 294 3.02 16.05 -13.94
CA LYS A 294 3.50 16.73 -12.74
C LYS A 294 3.08 15.98 -11.47
N LYS A 295 1.78 15.70 -11.33
CA LYS A 295 1.22 14.94 -10.20
C LYS A 295 1.86 13.56 -10.09
N GLY A 296 2.10 12.90 -11.22
CA GLY A 296 2.73 11.59 -11.24
C GLY A 296 4.19 11.61 -10.80
N ASN A 297 4.97 12.59 -11.27
CA ASN A 297 6.35 12.81 -10.83
C ASN A 297 6.41 13.10 -9.32
N ASP A 298 5.50 13.94 -8.81
CA ASP A 298 5.41 14.23 -7.37
C ASP A 298 5.12 12.95 -6.56
N LEU A 299 4.25 12.07 -7.04
CA LEU A 299 3.95 10.80 -6.39
C LEU A 299 5.12 9.80 -6.46
N ILE A 300 5.83 9.75 -7.59
CA ILE A 300 7.03 8.90 -7.76
C ILE A 300 8.13 9.34 -6.78
N GLU A 301 8.38 10.64 -6.67
CA GLU A 301 9.38 11.17 -5.75
C GLU A 301 8.96 11.00 -4.29
N GLN A 302 7.67 11.17 -3.96
CA GLN A 302 7.14 10.83 -2.63
C GLN A 302 7.36 9.36 -2.29
N ALA A 303 7.12 8.44 -3.23
CA ALA A 303 7.33 7.01 -3.03
C ALA A 303 8.78 6.70 -2.65
N LYS A 304 9.74 7.31 -3.37
CA LYS A 304 11.17 7.17 -3.10
C LYS A 304 11.53 7.68 -1.69
N ASN A 305 11.07 8.88 -1.34
CA ASN A 305 11.35 9.48 -0.02
C ASN A 305 10.75 8.66 1.13
N ILE A 306 9.52 8.18 0.97
CA ILE A 306 8.85 7.33 1.97
C ILE A 306 9.56 5.98 2.11
N ALA A 307 10.05 5.38 1.01
CA ALA A 307 10.78 4.12 1.06
C ALA A 307 12.09 4.25 1.88
N GLU A 308 12.85 5.33 1.68
CA GLU A 308 14.07 5.60 2.44
C GLU A 308 13.78 5.88 3.93
N GLU A 309 12.73 6.66 4.22
CA GLU A 309 12.29 6.90 5.60
C GLU A 309 11.86 5.60 6.28
N LEU A 310 11.10 4.74 5.59
CA LEU A 310 10.66 3.45 6.12
C LEU A 310 11.86 2.55 6.40
N LYS A 311 12.81 2.47 5.47
CA LYS A 311 14.03 1.67 5.65
C LYS A 311 14.82 2.10 6.89
N LYS A 312 14.94 3.40 7.14
CA LYS A 312 15.58 3.93 8.35
C LYS A 312 14.84 3.53 9.62
N GLU A 313 13.51 3.68 9.64
CA GLU A 313 12.72 3.36 10.83
C GLU A 313 12.65 1.85 11.10
N LEU A 314 12.57 1.01 10.07
CA LEU A 314 12.60 -0.45 10.22
C LEU A 314 13.95 -0.96 10.72
N ASN A 315 15.06 -0.32 10.35
CA ASN A 315 16.36 -0.62 10.93
C ASN A 315 16.41 -0.33 12.44
N ASN A 316 15.67 0.68 12.92
CA ASN A 316 15.55 0.95 14.35
C ASN A 316 14.72 -0.12 15.05
N VAL A 317 13.64 -0.59 14.42
CA VAL A 317 12.82 -1.71 14.90
C VAL A 317 13.68 -2.98 15.03
N ALA A 318 14.41 -3.34 13.98
CA ALA A 318 15.24 -4.55 13.95
C ALA A 318 16.37 -4.55 15.00
N LYS A 319 16.92 -3.37 15.32
CA LYS A 319 17.96 -3.21 16.36
C LYS A 319 17.39 -3.13 17.79
N ALA A 320 16.07 -3.05 17.94
CA ALA A 320 15.45 -2.91 19.24
C ALA A 320 15.66 -4.19 20.07
N ARG A 321 16.35 -4.05 21.20
CA ARG A 321 16.51 -5.14 22.19
C ARG A 321 15.32 -5.29 23.12
N PHE A 322 14.49 -4.27 23.20
CA PHE A 322 13.32 -4.19 24.05
C PHE A 322 12.15 -3.64 23.26
N LEU A 323 10.96 -4.14 23.57
CA LEU A 323 9.71 -3.64 23.01
C LEU A 323 9.35 -2.31 23.72
N PRO A 324 9.32 -1.16 23.04
CA PRO A 324 8.84 0.07 23.66
C PRO A 324 7.33 -0.08 23.89
N VAL A 325 6.92 -0.26 25.14
CA VAL A 325 5.49 -0.33 25.51
C VAL A 325 4.95 1.10 25.57
N ALA A 326 4.89 1.78 24.43
CA ALA A 326 4.33 3.13 24.33
C ALA A 326 2.79 3.11 24.43
N LYS A 327 2.17 2.02 23.97
CA LYS A 327 0.75 1.71 24.15
C LYS A 327 0.59 0.21 24.45
N ILE A 328 -0.42 -0.14 25.24
CA ILE A 328 -0.81 -1.54 25.45
C ILE A 328 -1.41 -2.02 24.13
N CYS A 329 -0.66 -2.82 23.37
CA CYS A 329 -1.15 -3.40 22.12
C CYS A 329 -2.30 -4.37 22.39
N LYS A 330 -3.15 -4.60 21.39
CA LYS A 330 -4.32 -5.49 21.49
C LYS A 330 -3.95 -6.92 21.89
N TYR A 331 -2.70 -7.33 21.63
CA TYR A 331 -2.12 -8.60 22.07
C TYR A 331 -1.77 -8.67 23.57
N LEU A 332 -1.71 -7.53 24.25
CA LEU A 332 -1.57 -7.42 25.70
C LEU A 332 -2.93 -7.24 26.41
N GLY A 333 -4.05 -7.18 25.67
CA GLY A 333 -5.42 -7.06 26.17
C GLY A 333 -6.14 -8.38 26.38
#